data_AF-A0A6B2SZ89-F1
#
_entry.id   AF-A0A6B2SZ89-F1
#
_cell.length_a   1.000
_cell.length_b   1.000
_cell.length_c   1.000
_cell.angle_alpha   90.00
_cell.angle_beta   90.00
_cell.angle_gamma   90.00
#
_symmetry.space_group_name_H-M   'P 1'
#
loop_
_entity.id
_entity.type
_entity.pdbx_description
1 polymer ?
#
loop_
_entity_poly.entity_id
_entity_poly.type
_entity_poly.pdbx_seq_one_letter_code
_entity_poly.pdbx_strand_id
1 'polypeptide(L)'
;VRTEQVARLLGGPVMDSGWGLRSLGAKEAAYNPFGHRGGAVRVHETAVAVTGLAAAGYEKEASSLLRGLLSAAECFGHRLPEMYAGEQRTEGAAPLPHPAA
;
A
#
# COMPACT_ATOMS: atom_id res chain seq x y z
N VAL A 1 22.70 1.93 4.19
CA VAL A 1 22.70 1.98 2.71
C VAL A 1 21.59 1.13 2.09
N ARG A 2 21.60 -0.22 2.20
CA ARG A 2 20.55 -1.08 1.57
C ARG A 2 19.15 -0.93 2.20
N THR A 3 19.03 -1.01 3.52
CA THR A 3 17.73 -0.87 4.22
C THR A 3 17.09 0.49 3.95
N GLU A 4 17.90 1.55 3.93
CA GLU A 4 17.45 2.91 3.62
C GLU A 4 16.89 3.02 2.19
N GLN A 5 17.55 2.41 1.20
CA GLN A 5 17.06 2.38 -0.18
C GLN A 5 15.71 1.66 -0.28
N VAL A 6 15.57 0.53 0.43
CA VAL A 6 14.29 -0.20 0.49
C VAL A 6 13.21 0.66 1.17
N ALA A 7 13.53 1.31 2.28
CA ALA A 7 12.58 2.16 2.98
C ALA A 7 12.09 3.31 2.09
N ARG A 8 13.01 4.02 1.42
CA ARG A 8 12.69 5.09 0.47
C ARG A 8 11.84 4.59 -0.70
N LEU A 9 12.09 3.37 -1.18
CA LEU A 9 11.28 2.78 -2.25
C LEU A 9 9.86 2.47 -1.77
N LEU A 10 9.71 1.79 -0.64
CA LEU A 10 8.41 1.39 -0.09
C LEU A 10 7.55 2.59 0.31
N GLY A 11 8.16 3.63 0.89
CA GLY A 11 7.47 4.87 1.26
C GLY A 11 7.35 5.89 0.11
N GLY A 12 7.88 5.57 -1.08
CA GLY A 12 7.77 6.43 -2.26
C GLY A 12 6.45 6.21 -3.00
N PRO A 13 5.95 7.21 -3.75
CA PRO A 13 4.64 7.14 -4.43
C PRO A 13 4.55 6.07 -5.53
N VAL A 14 5.67 5.43 -5.89
CA VAL A 14 5.69 4.28 -6.79
C VAL A 14 5.09 3.05 -6.10
N MET A 15 5.34 2.87 -4.79
CA MET A 15 4.90 1.72 -4.00
C MET A 15 3.80 2.09 -3.00
N ASP A 16 3.95 3.20 -2.28
CA ASP A 16 2.91 3.73 -1.40
C ASP A 16 1.80 4.38 -2.24
N SER A 17 0.64 3.74 -2.26
CA SER A 17 -0.56 4.25 -2.94
C SER A 17 -1.28 5.34 -2.16
N GLY A 18 -0.95 5.56 -0.89
CA GLY A 18 -1.74 6.35 0.05
C GLY A 18 -2.92 5.59 0.66
N TRP A 19 -3.23 4.39 0.16
CA TRP A 19 -4.12 3.40 0.79
C TRP A 19 -3.35 2.24 1.42
N GLY A 20 -2.10 2.02 0.98
CA GLY A 20 -1.24 0.94 1.42
C GLY A 20 -0.17 0.62 0.38
N LEU A 21 0.54 -0.48 0.57
CA LEU A 21 1.64 -0.88 -0.29
C LEU A 21 1.14 -1.64 -1.53
N ARG A 22 1.52 -1.18 -2.73
CA ARG A 22 1.29 -1.92 -3.97
C ARG A 22 2.16 -3.16 -4.04
N SER A 23 1.65 -4.25 -4.62
CA SER A 23 2.43 -5.46 -4.88
C SER A 23 3.47 -5.30 -6.01
N LEU A 24 3.31 -4.28 -6.86
CA LEU A 24 4.22 -3.93 -7.96
C LEU A 24 4.24 -2.40 -8.14
N GLY A 25 5.40 -1.85 -8.50
CA GLY A 25 5.56 -0.41 -8.67
C GLY A 25 4.69 0.14 -9.79
N ALA A 26 4.05 1.29 -9.55
CA ALA A 26 3.14 1.94 -10.50
C ALA A 26 3.77 2.37 -11.85
N LYS A 27 5.09 2.27 -11.98
CA LYS A 27 5.85 2.59 -13.20
C LYS A 27 6.26 1.35 -14.01
N GLU A 28 6.01 0.15 -13.49
CA GLU A 28 6.36 -1.09 -14.16
C GLU A 28 5.40 -1.35 -15.32
N ALA A 29 5.90 -1.90 -16.44
CA ALA A 29 5.06 -2.15 -17.63
C ALA A 29 3.91 -3.13 -17.37
N ALA A 30 4.09 -4.04 -16.42
CA ALA A 30 3.07 -5.02 -16.00
C ALA A 30 2.13 -4.50 -14.89
N TYR A 31 2.25 -3.22 -14.51
CA TYR A 31 1.42 -2.66 -13.46
C TYR A 31 -0.06 -2.67 -13.84
N ASN A 32 -0.86 -3.30 -12.99
CA ASN A 32 -2.32 -3.29 -13.03
C ASN A 32 -2.81 -3.04 -11.60
N PRO A 33 -3.61 -1.99 -11.34
CA PRO A 33 -4.12 -1.70 -9.99
C PRO A 33 -4.98 -2.85 -9.42
N PHE A 34 -5.56 -3.71 -10.26
CA PHE A 34 -6.28 -4.92 -9.86
C PHE A 34 -5.47 -6.21 -10.07
N GLY A 35 -4.17 -6.12 -10.34
CA GLY A 35 -3.31 -7.28 -10.48
C GLY A 35 -2.99 -7.88 -9.11
N HIS A 36 -3.42 -9.11 -8.82
CA HIS A 36 -3.19 -9.80 -7.54
C HIS A 36 -1.73 -9.77 -7.04
N ARG A 37 -0.76 -9.88 -7.97
CA ARG A 37 0.67 -9.61 -7.73
C ARG A 37 1.24 -8.56 -8.67
N GLY A 38 0.35 -7.82 -9.34
CA GLY A 38 0.67 -6.88 -10.41
C GLY A 38 0.38 -5.42 -10.07
N GLY A 39 -0.05 -5.10 -8.84
CA GLY A 39 -0.27 -3.71 -8.44
C GLY A 39 -1.32 -3.50 -7.37
N ALA A 40 -2.17 -4.50 -7.09
CA ALA A 40 -3.14 -4.41 -6.01
C ALA A 40 -2.45 -4.18 -4.66
N VAL A 41 -3.18 -3.54 -3.73
CA VAL A 41 -2.76 -3.45 -2.33
C VAL A 41 -3.30 -4.66 -1.60
N ARG A 42 -2.41 -5.46 -1.00
CA ARG A 42 -2.78 -6.54 -0.10
C ARG A 42 -2.52 -6.12 1.34
N VAL A 43 -3.52 -6.29 2.20
CA VAL A 43 -3.50 -5.81 3.59
C VAL A 43 -2.32 -6.39 4.37
N HIS A 44 -2.14 -7.71 4.28
CA HIS A 44 -1.06 -8.41 4.98
C HIS A 44 0.35 -7.98 4.50
N GLU A 45 0.55 -7.76 3.20
CA GLU A 45 1.83 -7.28 2.64
C GLU A 45 2.16 -5.87 3.16
N THR A 46 1.15 -4.99 3.26
CA THR A 46 1.30 -3.67 3.88
C THR A 46 1.68 -3.80 5.35
N ALA A 47 1.03 -4.67 6.12
CA ALA A 47 1.31 -4.88 7.54
C ALA A 47 2.74 -5.41 7.79
N VAL A 48 3.22 -6.33 6.94
CA VAL A 48 4.60 -6.83 6.98
C VAL A 48 5.60 -5.70 6.71
N ALA A 49 5.35 -4.88 5.69
CA ALA A 49 6.21 -3.74 5.37
C ALA A 49 6.25 -2.70 6.50
N VAL A 50 5.09 -2.34 7.08
CA VAL A 50 5.00 -1.43 8.22
C VAL A 50 5.81 -1.95 9.40
N THR A 51 5.66 -3.23 9.74
CA THR A 51 6.37 -3.87 10.86
C THR A 51 7.89 -3.83 10.65
N GLY A 52 8.34 -4.17 9.44
CA GLY A 52 9.76 -4.14 9.09
C GLY A 52 10.36 -2.72 9.10
N LEU A 53 9.63 -1.74 8.55
CA LEU A 53 10.04 -0.34 8.55
C LEU A 53 10.15 0.21 9.97
N ALA A 54 9.16 -0.05 10.82
CA ALA A 54 9.15 0.38 12.22
C ALA A 54 10.30 -0.24 13.00
N ALA A 55 10.52 -1.56 12.88
CA ALA A 55 11.61 -2.25 13.56
C ALA A 55 13.01 -1.76 13.10
N ALA A 56 13.11 -1.21 11.89
CA ALA A 56 14.34 -0.66 11.34
C ALA A 56 14.50 0.86 11.56
N GLY A 57 13.57 1.52 12.27
CA GLY A 57 13.63 2.95 12.59
C GLY A 57 13.12 3.91 11.52
N TYR A 58 12.44 3.41 10.48
CA TYR A 58 11.85 4.21 9.40
C TYR A 58 10.38 4.54 9.70
N GLU A 59 10.16 5.26 10.80
CA GLU A 59 8.83 5.55 11.34
C GLU A 59 7.96 6.38 10.39
N LYS A 60 8.57 7.27 9.60
CA LYS A 60 7.85 8.14 8.66
C LYS A 60 7.16 7.31 7.57
N GLU A 61 7.91 6.41 6.94
CA GLU A 61 7.44 5.51 5.90
C GLU A 61 6.43 4.50 6.47
N ALA A 62 6.73 3.91 7.63
CA ALA A 62 5.82 3.00 8.32
C ALA A 62 4.48 3.66 8.64
N SER A 63 4.52 4.89 9.17
CA SER A 63 3.31 5.61 9.54
C SER A 63 2.49 6.07 8.34
N SER A 64 3.12 6.35 7.19
CA SER A 64 2.41 6.67 5.94
C SER A 64 1.54 5.49 5.50
N LEU A 65 2.16 4.32 5.36
CA LEU A 65 1.48 3.09 4.95
C LEU A 65 0.39 2.67 5.95
N LEU A 66 0.68 2.74 7.25
CA LEU A 66 -0.30 2.41 8.29
C LEU A 66 -1.51 3.36 8.26
N ARG A 67 -1.29 4.67 8.12
CA ARG A 67 -2.39 5.64 7.99
C ARG A 67 -3.23 5.41 6.75
N GLY A 68 -2.60 5.07 5.63
CA GLY A 68 -3.30 4.67 4.41
C GLY A 68 -4.20 3.45 4.64
N LEU A 69 -3.66 2.42 5.28
CA LEU A 69 -4.38 1.18 5.56
C LEU A 69 -5.59 1.40 6.49
N LEU A 70 -5.43 2.23 7.52
CA LEU A 70 -6.52 2.60 8.43
C LEU A 70 -7.59 3.44 7.72
N SER A 71 -7.18 4.38 6.86
CA SER A 71 -8.11 5.16 6.03
C SER A 71 -8.90 4.26 5.08
N ALA A 72 -8.25 3.25 4.48
CA ALA A 72 -8.93 2.28 3.64
C ALA A 72 -9.95 1.46 4.46
N ALA A 73 -9.59 1.05 5.68
CA ALA A 73 -10.50 0.34 6.57
C ALA A 73 -11.76 1.16 6.87
N GLU A 74 -11.63 2.46 7.12
CA GLU A 74 -12.79 3.37 7.30
C GLU A 74 -13.70 3.38 6.07
N CYS A 75 -13.15 3.47 4.87
CA CYS A 75 -13.92 3.43 3.62
C CYS A 75 -14.68 2.10 3.42
N PHE A 76 -14.15 1.00 3.93
CA PHE A 76 -14.79 -0.32 3.91
C PHE A 76 -15.63 -0.61 5.17
N GLY A 77 -16.01 0.40 5.95
CA GLY A 77 -16.83 0.21 7.17
C GLY A 77 -16.16 -0.69 8.21
N HIS A 78 -14.84 -0.61 8.31
CA HIS A 78 -13.97 -1.45 9.14
C HIS A 78 -14.03 -2.96 8.83
N ARG A 79 -14.57 -3.33 7.67
CA ARG A 79 -14.53 -4.69 7.11
C ARG A 79 -13.55 -4.71 5.94
N LEU A 80 -12.28 -4.50 6.27
CA LEU A 80 -11.22 -4.37 5.28
C LEU A 80 -11.05 -5.69 4.49
N PRO A 81 -11.18 -5.68 3.16
CA PRO A 81 -10.99 -6.87 2.33
C PRO A 81 -9.52 -7.29 2.31
N GLU A 82 -9.24 -8.53 1.89
CA GLU A 82 -7.86 -9.03 1.80
C GLU A 82 -6.99 -8.15 0.88
N MET A 83 -7.59 -7.65 -0.20
CA MET A 83 -6.97 -6.77 -1.18
C MET A 83 -7.95 -5.80 -1.82
N TYR A 84 -7.42 -4.71 -2.36
CA TYR A 84 -8.15 -3.67 -3.08
C TYR A 84 -7.24 -3.01 -4.12
N ALA A 85 -7.80 -2.16 -4.97
CA ALA A 85 -7.07 -1.54 -6.06
C ALA A 85 -5.88 -0.70 -5.58
N GLY A 86 -4.76 -0.79 -6.28
CA GLY A 86 -3.54 -0.02 -5.99
C GLY A 86 -3.50 1.38 -6.58
N GLU A 87 -4.61 1.95 -7.03
CA GLU A 87 -4.61 3.32 -7.54
C GLU A 87 -4.14 4.33 -6.49
N GLN A 88 -3.49 5.39 -6.97
CA GLN A 88 -3.04 6.47 -6.09
C GLN A 88 -4.24 7.14 -5.43
N ARG A 89 -4.18 7.29 -4.10
CA ARG A 89 -5.12 8.08 -3.34
C ARG A 89 -5.06 9.54 -3.79
N THR A 90 -6.20 10.08 -4.16
CA THR A 90 -6.43 11.49 -4.42
C THR A 90 -7.44 12.05 -3.43
N GLU A 91 -7.53 13.37 -3.36
CA GLU A 91 -8.51 14.04 -2.51
C GLU A 91 -9.94 13.65 -2.90
N GLY A 92 -10.76 13.27 -1.91
CA GLY A 92 -12.14 12.83 -2.13
C GLY A 92 -12.31 11.41 -2.69
N ALA A 93 -11.23 10.67 -2.98
CA ALA A 93 -11.33 9.29 -3.45
C ALA A 93 -11.55 8.28 -2.32
N ALA A 94 -12.11 7.12 -2.68
CA ALA A 94 -12.17 5.91 -1.86
C ALA A 94 -11.41 4.77 -2.56
N PRO A 95 -10.84 3.81 -1.83
CA PRO A 95 -10.20 2.64 -2.43
C PRO A 95 -11.24 1.81 -3.19
N LEU A 96 -10.89 1.37 -4.40
CA LEU A 96 -11.79 0.54 -5.19
C LEU A 96 -11.69 -0.93 -4.76
N PRO A 97 -12.84 -1.61 -4.53
CA PRO A 97 -12.83 -3.02 -4.16
C PRO A 97 -12.24 -3.86 -5.30
N HIS A 98 -11.43 -4.86 -4.94
CA HIS A 98 -10.90 -5.79 -5.91
C HIS A 98 -12.01 -6.80 -6.31
N PRO A 99 -12.20 -7.12 -7.61
CA PRO A 99 -13.30 -7.99 -8.05
C PRO A 99 -13.30 -9.42 -7.48
N ALA A 100 -12.13 -9.88 -7.02
CA ALA A 100 -11.93 -11.22 -6.46
C ALA A 100 -11.80 -11.25 -4.93
N ALA A 101 -12.03 -10.12 -4.23
CA ALA A 101 -11.91 -10.01 -2.78
C ALA A 101 -13.23 -10.20 -2.04
#